data_AF-A0ABD4TN20-F1
#
_entry.id   AF-A0ABD4TN20-F1
#
_cell.length_a   1.000
_cell.length_b   1.000
_cell.length_c   1.000
_cell.angle_alpha   90.00
_cell.angle_beta   90.00
_cell.angle_gamma   90.00
#
_symmetry.space_group_name_H-M   'P 1'
#
loop_
_entity.id
_entity.type
_entity.pdbx_description
1 polymer ?
#
loop_
_entity_poly.entity_id
_entity_poly.type
_entity_poly.pdbx_seq_one_letter_code
_entity_poly.pdbx_strand_id
1 'polypeptide(L)'
;MSNLFPKFSRTQDGLNVVMEQKLLQATNRLTLKSETCTGCGICIEACPEEAITLGRLGGYGKGAVIDDAKVSIDAEKCSYCGVCVIMCPFNALNLKIDEEEKLPILEKEGFPQYDMVTTIDDEKCVRCTICEEVCPRDAIDRDVPLFEGADDQGVLRQSALTAKTEFTVDDEKCNLCGICGAVCPAIVVKHKPFSPETGVIEGKVVWDEDLCDACQVCVEACPEEAITVVRTVESKKLPGKVTIISEDCCTCTWCSKNCPEEAITVEKIFEGDISAAVEKCPAGCDICVEVCPCNAIHMQDNGKIAINSDFCMLCGACVNACPGEDIIVLKRTGIRVKGKETDLFAKIKEKLLAPKASKVREA
;
A
#
# COMPACT_ATOMS: atom_id res chain seq x y z
N MET A 1 37.18 -1.42 40.31
CA MET A 1 36.71 -0.14 39.74
C MET A 1 36.79 -0.26 38.23
N SER A 2 35.73 -0.73 37.57
CA SER A 2 35.68 -0.77 36.10
C SER A 2 35.13 0.56 35.59
N ASN A 3 35.86 1.17 34.65
CA ASN A 3 35.62 2.52 34.15
C ASN A 3 34.18 2.71 33.63
N LEU A 4 33.63 3.88 33.96
CA LEU A 4 32.21 4.15 34.11
C LEU A 4 31.44 4.38 32.79
N PHE A 5 32.11 4.51 31.64
CA PHE A 5 31.53 4.81 30.31
C PHE A 5 32.48 4.40 29.17
N PRO A 6 32.00 4.10 27.94
CA PRO A 6 30.59 4.01 27.53
C PRO A 6 29.86 2.84 28.22
N LYS A 7 28.57 3.02 28.52
CA LYS A 7 27.70 1.92 28.97
C LYS A 7 26.77 1.54 27.84
N PHE A 8 26.77 0.25 27.50
CA PHE A 8 25.88 -0.30 26.49
C PHE A 8 24.74 -1.05 27.16
N SER A 9 23.53 -0.90 26.62
CA SER A 9 22.41 -1.77 26.96
C SER A 9 21.64 -2.15 25.71
N ARG A 10 21.14 -3.38 25.70
CA ARG A 10 20.22 -3.89 24.69
C ARG A 10 18.94 -4.31 25.40
N THR A 11 17.82 -3.76 24.97
CA THR A 11 16.50 -4.06 25.52
C THR A 11 15.55 -4.43 24.39
N GLN A 12 14.60 -5.29 24.68
CA GLN A 12 13.52 -5.65 23.77
C GLN A 12 12.25 -4.99 24.29
N ASP A 13 11.64 -4.12 23.48
CA ASP A 13 10.41 -3.40 23.79
C ASP A 13 9.32 -3.87 22.82
N GLY A 14 8.51 -4.82 23.26
CA GLY A 14 7.63 -5.60 22.38
C GLY A 14 8.44 -6.34 21.31
N LEU A 15 8.16 -6.06 20.04
CA LEU A 15 8.92 -6.61 18.91
C LEU A 15 10.17 -5.78 18.57
N ASN A 16 10.32 -4.59 19.14
CA ASN A 16 11.41 -3.68 18.80
C ASN A 16 12.68 -4.02 19.58
N VAL A 17 13.83 -3.91 18.93
CA VAL A 17 15.14 -4.04 19.60
C VAL A 17 15.73 -2.65 19.75
N VAL A 18 15.96 -2.24 20.99
CA VAL A 18 16.54 -0.95 21.33
C VAL A 18 17.95 -1.17 21.84
N MET A 19 18.92 -0.48 21.25
CA MET A 19 20.29 -0.44 21.75
C MET A 19 20.61 0.97 22.18
N GLU A 20 21.24 1.08 23.35
CA GLU A 20 21.58 2.35 23.94
C GLU A 20 23.06 2.37 24.31
N GLN A 21 23.72 3.46 23.92
CA GLN A 21 25.07 3.80 24.36
C GLN A 21 24.98 5.09 25.17
N LYS A 22 25.21 4.98 26.48
CA LYS A 22 25.37 6.13 27.36
C LYS A 22 26.83 6.56 27.34
N LEU A 23 27.06 7.82 27.00
CA LEU A 23 28.33 8.53 27.14
C LEU A 23 28.24 9.50 28.32
N LEU A 24 29.34 10.17 28.63
CA LEU A 24 29.34 11.21 29.68
C LEU A 24 28.47 12.42 29.33
N GLN A 25 28.31 12.72 28.04
CA GLN A 25 27.68 13.97 27.55
C GLN A 25 26.51 13.73 26.58
N ALA A 26 26.25 12.48 26.19
CA ALA A 26 25.22 12.15 25.22
C ALA A 26 24.69 10.73 25.45
N THR A 27 23.44 10.49 25.08
CA THR A 27 22.86 9.15 25.00
C THR A 27 22.42 8.87 23.57
N ASN A 28 23.04 7.85 22.96
CA ASN A 28 22.68 7.39 21.62
C ASN A 28 21.74 6.21 21.75
N ARG A 29 20.57 6.26 21.10
CA ARG A 29 19.59 5.19 21.07
C ARG A 29 19.26 4.80 19.63
N LEU A 30 19.60 3.57 19.26
CA LEU A 30 19.29 2.98 17.96
C LEU A 30 18.18 1.94 18.14
N THR A 31 17.05 2.15 17.47
CA THR A 31 15.87 1.29 17.54
C THR A 31 15.68 0.57 16.20
N LEU A 32 15.58 -0.76 16.25
CA LEU A 32 15.17 -1.62 15.15
C LEU A 32 13.69 -1.98 15.31
N LYS A 33 12.88 -1.62 14.31
CA LYS A 33 11.47 -2.02 14.18
C LYS A 33 11.38 -3.37 13.46
N SER A 34 11.05 -4.44 14.19
CA SER A 34 11.08 -5.79 13.63
C SER A 34 9.96 -6.09 12.62
N GLU A 35 8.82 -5.40 12.76
CA GLU A 35 7.68 -5.52 11.84
C GLU A 35 8.01 -4.99 10.45
N THR A 36 8.64 -3.82 10.36
CA THR A 36 9.02 -3.20 9.08
C THR A 36 10.34 -3.73 8.52
N CYS A 37 11.21 -4.31 9.37
CA CYS A 37 12.44 -4.93 8.90
C CYS A 37 12.14 -6.11 7.97
N THR A 38 12.70 -6.11 6.76
CA THR A 38 12.48 -7.20 5.79
C THR A 38 13.59 -8.25 5.77
N GLY A 39 14.67 -8.05 6.53
CA GLY A 39 15.85 -8.93 6.47
C GLY A 39 16.66 -8.81 5.16
N CYS A 40 16.51 -7.71 4.41
CA CYS A 40 17.22 -7.51 3.15
C CYS A 40 18.75 -7.43 3.25
N GLY A 41 19.30 -7.14 4.44
CA GLY A 41 20.74 -7.10 4.68
C GLY A 41 21.47 -5.85 4.17
N ILE A 42 20.79 -4.89 3.55
CA ILE A 42 21.41 -3.65 3.05
C ILE A 42 22.17 -2.90 4.16
N CYS A 43 21.63 -2.87 5.39
CA CYS A 43 22.28 -2.25 6.54
C CYS A 43 23.59 -2.95 6.96
N ILE A 44 23.71 -4.25 6.72
CA ILE A 44 24.93 -5.02 7.01
C ILE A 44 26.06 -4.57 6.09
N GLU A 45 25.75 -4.49 4.80
CA GLU A 45 26.73 -4.08 3.78
C GLU A 45 27.09 -2.61 3.88
N ALA A 46 26.12 -1.78 4.29
CA ALA A 46 26.31 -0.35 4.46
C ALA A 46 27.06 0.01 5.75
N CYS A 47 27.14 -0.89 6.73
CA CYS A 47 27.77 -0.58 8.01
C CYS A 47 29.30 -0.44 7.87
N PRO A 48 29.90 0.74 8.16
CA PRO A 48 31.34 0.92 8.08
C PRO A 48 32.11 0.14 9.16
N GLU A 49 31.48 -0.08 10.32
CA GLU A 49 32.08 -0.80 11.46
C GLU A 49 31.81 -2.31 11.44
N GLU A 50 31.07 -2.79 10.43
CA GLU A 50 30.67 -4.20 10.33
C GLU A 50 29.99 -4.73 11.61
N ALA A 51 29.26 -3.85 12.30
CA ALA A 51 28.61 -4.12 13.57
C ALA A 51 27.27 -4.87 13.43
N ILE A 52 26.75 -5.02 12.21
CA ILE A 52 25.44 -5.61 11.95
C ILE A 52 25.62 -6.99 11.35
N THR A 53 24.88 -7.96 11.87
CA THR A 53 24.82 -9.34 11.36
C THR A 53 23.38 -9.71 11.05
N LEU A 54 23.19 -10.68 10.14
CA LEU A 54 21.86 -11.13 9.78
C LEU A 54 21.38 -12.19 10.77
N GLY A 55 20.15 -12.04 11.24
CA GLY A 55 19.47 -13.08 12.01
C GLY A 55 19.02 -14.24 11.11
N ARG A 56 18.26 -15.16 11.71
CA ARG A 56 17.65 -16.27 10.97
C ARG A 56 16.46 -15.76 10.17
N LEU A 57 16.52 -15.90 8.84
CA LEU A 57 15.43 -15.55 7.94
C LEU A 57 14.77 -16.84 7.45
N GLY A 58 13.70 -17.25 8.11
CA GLY A 58 12.93 -18.46 7.78
C GLY A 58 12.15 -18.98 8.98
N GLY A 59 10.89 -19.39 8.77
CA GLY A 59 10.01 -19.89 9.83
C GLY A 59 9.09 -18.84 10.47
N TYR A 60 9.18 -17.56 10.09
CA TYR A 60 8.26 -16.52 10.57
C TYR A 60 6.81 -16.77 10.10
N GLY A 61 6.59 -17.21 8.85
CA GLY A 61 5.25 -17.52 8.32
C GLY A 61 4.60 -18.79 8.89
N LYS A 62 5.39 -19.71 9.45
CA LYS A 62 4.89 -20.93 10.12
C LYS A 62 4.81 -20.83 11.65
N GLY A 63 4.95 -19.62 12.20
CA GLY A 63 4.91 -19.37 13.65
C GLY A 63 6.06 -20.02 14.44
N ALA A 64 7.14 -20.44 13.76
CA ALA A 64 8.22 -21.22 14.35
C ALA A 64 9.32 -20.35 15.00
N VAL A 65 9.43 -19.07 14.62
CA VAL A 65 10.41 -18.13 15.18
C VAL A 65 9.73 -16.78 15.34
N ILE A 66 9.24 -16.48 16.56
CA ILE A 66 8.49 -15.25 16.84
C ILE A 66 9.38 -14.18 17.50
N ASP A 67 10.55 -14.57 18.01
CA ASP A 67 11.28 -13.77 19.02
C ASP A 67 12.74 -13.44 18.65
N ASP A 68 13.18 -13.74 17.43
CA ASP A 68 14.53 -13.38 16.98
C ASP A 68 14.51 -12.24 15.97
N ALA A 69 15.37 -11.26 16.17
CA ALA A 69 15.44 -10.08 15.32
C ALA A 69 16.08 -10.45 13.96
N LYS A 70 15.45 -10.00 12.87
CA LYS A 70 15.93 -10.26 11.49
C LYS A 70 17.36 -9.78 11.24
N VAL A 71 17.83 -8.79 12.02
CA VAL A 71 19.22 -8.34 12.10
C VAL A 71 19.61 -8.18 13.56
N SER A 72 20.89 -8.45 13.87
CA SER A 72 21.49 -8.21 15.18
C SER A 72 22.60 -7.19 15.05
N ILE A 73 22.71 -6.28 16.02
CA ILE A 73 23.67 -5.17 15.97
C ILE A 73 24.49 -5.23 17.26
N ASP A 74 25.82 -5.28 17.09
CA ASP A 74 26.80 -5.27 18.15
C ASP A 74 26.96 -3.84 18.69
N ALA A 75 26.46 -3.60 19.90
CA ALA A 75 26.47 -2.28 20.52
C ALA A 75 27.89 -1.76 20.79
N GLU A 76 28.86 -2.65 21.03
CA GLU A 76 30.25 -2.26 21.31
C GLU A 76 30.99 -1.83 20.05
N LYS A 77 30.67 -2.43 18.90
CA LYS A 77 31.21 -2.05 17.59
C LYS A 77 30.46 -0.88 16.94
N CYS A 78 29.20 -0.67 17.27
CA CYS A 78 28.37 0.35 16.64
C CYS A 78 28.88 1.76 16.97
N SER A 79 29.19 2.56 15.95
CA SER A 79 29.56 3.97 16.09
C SER A 79 28.37 4.92 16.20
N TYR A 80 27.13 4.41 16.12
CA TYR A 80 25.89 5.21 16.10
C TYR A 80 25.90 6.33 15.05
N CYS A 81 26.51 6.07 13.88
CA CYS A 81 26.65 7.07 12.81
C CYS A 81 25.36 7.34 12.01
N GLY A 82 24.41 6.40 11.99
CA GLY A 82 23.13 6.54 11.29
C GLY A 82 23.14 6.09 9.81
N VAL A 83 24.24 5.54 9.28
CA VAL A 83 24.30 5.06 7.88
C VAL A 83 23.24 3.98 7.61
N CYS A 84 23.04 3.05 8.55
CA CYS A 84 22.04 1.99 8.43
C CYS A 84 20.60 2.51 8.42
N VAL A 85 20.34 3.67 9.05
CA VAL A 85 19.02 4.34 9.03
C VAL A 85 18.74 4.89 7.64
N ILE A 86 19.69 5.63 7.06
CA ILE A 86 19.53 6.27 5.75
C ILE A 86 19.48 5.23 4.63
N MET A 87 20.29 4.18 4.73
CA MET A 87 20.36 3.13 3.71
C MET A 87 19.23 2.09 3.83
N CYS A 88 18.34 2.20 4.83
CA CYS A 88 17.19 1.30 4.96
C CYS A 88 16.04 1.75 4.05
N PRO A 89 15.67 1.01 2.99
CA PRO A 89 14.57 1.40 2.11
C PRO A 89 13.18 1.04 2.68
N PHE A 90 13.11 0.60 3.94
CA PHE A 90 11.86 0.16 4.60
C PHE A 90 11.62 0.88 5.94
N ASN A 91 12.38 1.95 6.21
CA ASN A 91 12.27 2.75 7.43
C ASN A 91 12.27 1.92 8.75
N ALA A 92 13.08 0.85 8.79
CA ALA A 92 13.09 -0.11 9.90
C ALA A 92 14.05 0.26 11.04
N LEU A 93 14.87 1.29 10.88
CA LEU A 93 15.86 1.72 11.87
C LEU A 93 15.66 3.20 12.17
N ASN A 94 15.76 3.57 13.44
CA ASN A 94 15.67 4.96 13.89
C ASN A 94 16.79 5.23 14.90
N LEU A 95 17.47 6.38 14.76
CA LEU A 95 18.53 6.80 15.65
C LEU A 95 18.12 8.11 16.34
N LYS A 96 18.19 8.11 17.67
CA LYS A 96 18.02 9.28 18.51
C LYS A 96 19.30 9.58 19.28
N ILE A 97 19.62 10.86 19.40
CA ILE A 97 20.71 11.37 20.23
C ILE A 97 20.08 12.37 21.19
N ASP A 98 20.15 12.07 22.49
CA ASP A 98 19.50 12.84 23.54
C ASP A 98 17.98 13.01 23.29
N GLU A 99 17.31 11.92 22.92
CA GLU A 99 15.87 11.82 22.58
C GLU A 99 15.42 12.55 21.29
N GLU A 100 16.31 13.28 20.62
CA GLU A 100 16.05 13.93 19.34
C GLU A 100 16.49 13.06 18.16
N GLU A 101 15.70 13.00 17.09
CA GLU A 101 16.08 12.29 15.86
C GLU A 101 17.21 13.04 15.17
N LYS A 102 18.42 12.48 15.24
CA LYS A 102 19.65 13.07 14.72
C LYS A 102 20.48 12.00 14.03
N LEU A 103 20.98 12.34 12.85
CA LEU A 103 21.81 11.46 12.02
C LEU A 103 23.19 12.11 11.86
N PRO A 104 24.20 11.71 12.67
CA PRO A 104 25.54 12.31 12.64
C PRO A 104 26.18 12.33 11.25
N ILE A 105 25.93 11.29 10.45
CA ILE A 105 26.46 11.19 9.08
C ILE A 105 25.92 12.28 8.15
N LEU A 106 24.65 12.70 8.30
CA LEU A 106 24.07 13.78 7.50
C LEU A 106 24.57 15.15 7.95
N GLU A 107 24.67 15.37 9.26
CA GLU A 107 25.05 16.66 9.82
C GLU A 107 26.53 17.01 9.58
N LYS A 108 27.42 16.01 9.61
CA LYS A 108 28.87 16.25 9.54
C LYS A 108 29.47 16.10 8.16
N GLU A 109 29.16 15.01 7.46
CA GLU A 109 29.82 14.68 6.19
C GLU A 109 28.94 14.96 4.97
N GLY A 110 27.62 14.99 5.17
CA GLY A 110 26.64 14.90 4.10
C GLY A 110 26.63 13.49 3.52
N PHE A 111 25.47 12.87 3.38
CA PHE A 111 25.34 11.52 2.86
C PHE A 111 24.18 11.46 1.86
N PRO A 112 24.31 10.78 0.72
CA PRO A 112 23.24 10.74 -0.26
C PRO A 112 22.06 9.93 0.28
N GLN A 113 20.86 10.33 -0.11
CA GLN A 113 19.63 9.64 0.26
C GLN A 113 19.03 8.98 -0.97
N TYR A 114 18.25 7.91 -0.79
CA TYR A 114 17.53 7.32 -1.92
C TYR A 114 16.63 8.37 -2.60
N ASP A 115 16.65 8.35 -3.92
CA ASP A 115 15.74 9.15 -4.73
C ASP A 115 14.53 8.30 -5.09
N MET A 116 13.63 8.12 -4.11
CA MET A 116 12.38 7.39 -4.28
C MET A 116 11.35 8.29 -4.95
N VAL A 117 11.16 8.10 -6.26
CA VAL A 117 10.13 8.85 -7.00
C VAL A 117 8.91 7.95 -7.15
N THR A 118 7.83 8.33 -6.48
CA THR A 118 6.51 7.72 -6.65
C THR A 118 5.50 8.86 -6.60
N THR A 119 4.89 9.18 -7.74
CA THR A 119 4.00 10.35 -7.88
C THR A 119 2.68 9.94 -8.50
N ILE A 120 1.62 10.66 -8.13
CA ILE A 120 0.28 10.51 -8.71
C ILE A 120 -0.09 11.81 -9.40
N ASP A 121 -0.40 11.73 -10.68
CA ASP A 121 -1.04 12.78 -11.45
C ASP A 121 -2.53 12.84 -11.05
N ASP A 122 -2.90 13.86 -10.28
CA ASP A 122 -4.30 14.02 -9.84
C ASP A 122 -5.22 14.38 -11.01
N GLU A 123 -4.75 14.93 -12.12
CA GLU A 123 -5.64 15.20 -13.25
C GLU A 123 -6.08 13.90 -13.94
N LYS A 124 -5.17 12.92 -14.05
CA LYS A 124 -5.46 11.61 -14.63
C LYS A 124 -6.12 10.62 -13.67
N CYS A 125 -5.77 10.68 -12.39
CA CYS A 125 -6.30 9.74 -11.40
C CYS A 125 -7.83 9.84 -11.34
N VAL A 126 -8.55 8.71 -11.44
CA VAL A 126 -10.02 8.67 -11.31
C VAL A 126 -10.51 8.28 -9.90
N ARG A 127 -9.59 8.19 -8.93
CA ARG A 127 -9.89 7.86 -7.52
C ARG A 127 -10.54 6.47 -7.31
N CYS A 128 -10.19 5.50 -8.15
CA CYS A 128 -10.53 4.09 -7.97
C CYS A 128 -9.77 3.46 -6.78
N THR A 129 -9.97 2.16 -6.51
CA THR A 129 -9.38 1.42 -5.37
C THR A 129 -8.17 0.57 -5.74
N ILE A 130 -7.88 0.38 -7.04
CA ILE A 130 -6.92 -0.64 -7.50
C ILE A 130 -5.53 -0.46 -6.87
N CYS A 131 -4.98 0.76 -6.85
CA CYS A 131 -3.63 1.00 -6.34
C CYS A 131 -3.49 0.68 -4.84
N GLU A 132 -4.55 0.88 -4.06
CA GLU A 132 -4.61 0.54 -2.64
C GLU A 132 -4.65 -0.98 -2.47
N GLU A 133 -5.56 -1.66 -3.19
CA GLU A 133 -5.73 -3.11 -3.14
C GLU A 133 -4.47 -3.90 -3.55
N VAL A 134 -3.71 -3.41 -4.53
CA VAL A 134 -2.49 -4.09 -5.01
C VAL A 134 -1.23 -3.72 -4.25
N CYS A 135 -1.28 -2.76 -3.31
CA CYS A 135 -0.08 -2.29 -2.62
C CYS A 135 0.35 -3.31 -1.55
N PRO A 136 1.50 -4.00 -1.71
CA PRO A 136 1.94 -5.03 -0.74
C PRO A 136 2.45 -4.46 0.59
N ARG A 137 2.40 -3.14 0.75
CA ARG A 137 3.02 -2.39 1.84
C ARG A 137 2.05 -1.39 2.48
N ASP A 138 0.79 -1.39 2.06
CA ASP A 138 -0.24 -0.45 2.53
C ASP A 138 0.22 1.03 2.46
N ALA A 139 1.04 1.35 1.45
CA ALA A 139 1.65 2.66 1.28
C ALA A 139 0.79 3.65 0.48
N ILE A 140 -0.47 3.32 0.23
CA ILE A 140 -1.44 4.16 -0.48
C ILE A 140 -2.48 4.61 0.53
N ASP A 141 -2.60 5.92 0.70
CA ASP A 141 -3.63 6.54 1.54
C ASP A 141 -4.73 7.09 0.63
N ARG A 142 -5.94 6.52 0.75
CA ARG A 142 -7.09 6.85 -0.09
C ARG A 142 -8.17 7.55 0.74
N ASP A 143 -8.01 8.85 0.91
CA ASP A 143 -9.04 9.75 1.45
C ASP A 143 -10.09 10.05 0.37
N VAL A 144 -10.87 9.03 -0.01
CA VAL A 144 -11.93 9.12 -1.01
C VAL A 144 -13.16 8.39 -0.46
N PRO A 145 -14.33 9.04 -0.40
CA PRO A 145 -15.51 8.44 0.20
C PRO A 145 -15.90 7.15 -0.52
N LEU A 146 -16.26 6.15 0.29
CA LEU A 146 -16.83 4.90 -0.20
C LEU A 146 -18.33 5.05 -0.44
N PHE A 147 -18.90 4.11 -1.18
CA PHE A 147 -20.35 4.04 -1.39
C PHE A 147 -21.05 3.37 -0.21
N GLU A 148 -22.35 3.59 -0.12
CA GLU A 148 -23.24 3.00 0.88
C GLU A 148 -23.03 1.51 1.10
N GLY A 149 -22.97 1.10 2.38
CA GLY A 149 -22.79 -0.29 2.79
C GLY A 149 -21.34 -0.77 2.84
N ALA A 150 -20.36 0.07 2.48
CA ALA A 150 -18.94 -0.22 2.66
C ALA A 150 -18.45 0.08 4.09
N ASP A 151 -18.92 1.18 4.70
CA ASP A 151 -18.70 1.53 6.11
C ASP A 151 -19.83 2.45 6.63
N ASP A 152 -19.72 2.88 7.89
CA ASP A 152 -20.69 3.76 8.57
C ASP A 152 -20.69 5.21 8.05
N GLN A 153 -19.70 5.58 7.23
CA GLN A 153 -19.51 6.90 6.64
C GLN A 153 -19.78 6.93 5.13
N GLY A 154 -20.21 5.80 4.56
CA GLY A 154 -20.45 5.64 3.13
C GLY A 154 -21.48 6.63 2.58
N VAL A 155 -21.20 7.18 1.40
CA VAL A 155 -22.11 8.07 0.68
C VAL A 155 -23.25 7.23 0.12
N LEU A 156 -24.50 7.63 0.40
CA LEU A 156 -25.70 6.96 -0.13
C LEU A 156 -25.57 6.74 -1.64
N ARG A 157 -25.96 5.56 -2.12
CA ARG A 157 -25.82 5.23 -3.54
C ARG A 157 -26.57 6.23 -4.43
N GLN A 158 -27.70 6.77 -3.94
CA GLN A 158 -28.46 7.80 -4.66
C GLN A 158 -27.75 9.16 -4.74
N SER A 159 -26.82 9.48 -3.82
CA SER A 159 -26.13 10.78 -3.77
C SER A 159 -24.69 10.76 -4.33
N ALA A 160 -24.20 9.58 -4.71
CA ALA A 160 -22.92 9.39 -5.40
C ALA A 160 -22.77 10.16 -6.72
N LEU A 161 -23.89 10.46 -7.37
CA LEU A 161 -23.94 11.16 -8.64
C LEU A 161 -24.89 12.34 -8.51
N THR A 162 -24.52 13.47 -9.11
CA THR A 162 -25.48 14.55 -9.30
C THR A 162 -26.45 14.13 -10.41
N ALA A 163 -27.62 13.66 -10.02
CA ALA A 163 -28.68 13.29 -10.94
C ALA A 163 -29.90 14.19 -10.71
N LYS A 164 -30.55 14.58 -11.81
CA LYS A 164 -31.84 15.25 -11.79
C LYS A 164 -32.85 14.34 -12.45
N THR A 165 -33.94 14.06 -11.76
CA THR A 165 -35.06 13.28 -12.31
C THR A 165 -36.22 14.22 -12.61
N GLU A 166 -36.76 14.14 -13.82
CA GLU A 166 -37.97 14.84 -14.22
C GLU A 166 -39.06 13.82 -14.47
N PHE A 167 -40.19 13.97 -13.77
CA PHE A 167 -41.38 13.12 -13.90
C PHE A 167 -42.55 13.97 -14.38
N THR A 168 -43.19 13.57 -15.47
CA THR A 168 -44.35 14.26 -16.02
C THR A 168 -45.45 13.26 -16.36
N VAL A 169 -46.70 13.65 -16.09
CA VAL A 169 -47.89 12.90 -16.48
C VAL A 169 -48.69 13.75 -17.46
N ASP A 170 -49.06 13.15 -18.58
CA ASP A 170 -49.99 13.70 -19.55
C ASP A 170 -51.43 13.50 -19.03
N ASP A 171 -52.05 14.57 -18.54
CA ASP A 171 -53.39 14.55 -17.97
C ASP A 171 -54.48 14.27 -19.04
N GLU A 172 -54.20 14.44 -20.33
CA GLU A 172 -55.15 14.11 -21.40
C GLU A 172 -55.18 12.61 -21.69
N LYS A 173 -54.05 11.92 -21.50
CA LYS A 173 -53.93 10.46 -21.67
C LYS A 173 -54.22 9.68 -20.39
N CYS A 174 -53.91 10.25 -19.23
CA CYS A 174 -54.01 9.56 -17.95
C CYS A 174 -55.47 9.28 -17.56
N ASN A 175 -55.84 7.99 -17.52
CA ASN A 175 -57.16 7.54 -17.07
C ASN A 175 -57.27 7.28 -15.55
N LEU A 176 -56.23 7.64 -14.77
CA LEU A 176 -56.17 7.47 -13.31
C LEU A 176 -56.37 6.01 -12.81
N CYS A 177 -55.99 5.00 -13.59
CA CYS A 177 -56.18 3.57 -13.22
C CYS A 177 -55.46 3.11 -11.94
N GLY A 178 -54.39 3.80 -11.50
CA GLY A 178 -53.68 3.49 -10.26
C GLY A 178 -52.49 2.51 -10.39
N ILE A 179 -52.25 1.92 -11.57
CA ILE A 179 -51.19 0.92 -11.78
C ILE A 179 -49.81 1.46 -11.38
N CYS A 180 -49.49 2.70 -11.77
CA CYS A 180 -48.21 3.33 -11.45
C CYS A 180 -47.95 3.47 -9.94
N GLY A 181 -48.98 3.73 -9.14
CA GLY A 181 -48.86 3.80 -7.67
C GLY A 181 -48.82 2.43 -7.00
N ALA A 182 -49.32 1.38 -7.66
CA ALA A 182 -49.19 0.01 -7.16
C ALA A 182 -47.77 -0.56 -7.36
N VAL A 183 -47.06 -0.11 -8.40
CA VAL A 183 -45.72 -0.62 -8.75
C VAL A 183 -44.57 0.27 -8.29
N CYS A 184 -44.85 1.51 -7.85
CA CYS A 184 -43.81 2.47 -7.51
C CYS A 184 -44.09 3.14 -6.14
N PRO A 185 -43.18 3.01 -5.15
CA PRO A 185 -43.34 3.66 -3.85
C PRO A 185 -43.28 5.20 -3.94
N ALA A 186 -42.69 5.74 -5.01
CA ALA A 186 -42.60 7.18 -5.28
C ALA A 186 -43.90 7.77 -5.86
N ILE A 187 -44.93 6.97 -6.16
CA ILE A 187 -46.15 7.43 -6.81
C ILE A 187 -47.37 7.11 -5.96
N VAL A 188 -48.19 8.13 -5.69
CA VAL A 188 -49.49 7.98 -5.05
C VAL A 188 -50.57 8.56 -5.96
N VAL A 189 -51.48 7.70 -6.42
CA VAL A 189 -52.66 8.14 -7.19
C VAL A 189 -53.78 8.47 -6.22
N LYS A 190 -54.15 9.75 -6.13
CA LYS A 190 -55.21 10.25 -5.24
C LYS A 190 -56.50 10.43 -6.03
N HIS A 191 -57.47 9.55 -5.80
CA HIS A 191 -58.83 9.70 -6.34
C HIS A 191 -59.66 10.63 -5.45
N LYS A 192 -60.49 11.48 -6.06
CA LYS A 192 -61.57 12.18 -5.36
C LYS A 192 -62.69 11.19 -5.01
N PRO A 193 -63.54 11.49 -4.00
CA PRO A 193 -64.69 10.66 -3.69
C PRO A 193 -65.60 10.51 -4.92
N PHE A 194 -66.04 9.28 -5.18
CA PHE A 194 -66.98 9.01 -6.27
C PHE A 194 -68.31 9.72 -6.01
N SER A 195 -68.76 10.51 -6.99
CA SER A 195 -70.06 11.17 -6.95
C SER A 195 -70.95 10.64 -8.07
N PRO A 196 -72.20 10.22 -7.76
CA PRO A 196 -73.19 9.93 -8.78
C PRO A 196 -73.51 11.13 -9.69
N GLU A 197 -73.24 12.36 -9.23
CA GLU A 197 -73.51 13.59 -10.00
C GLU A 197 -72.52 13.79 -11.16
N THR A 198 -71.25 13.43 -10.95
CA THR A 198 -70.20 13.59 -11.97
C THR A 198 -70.03 12.33 -12.81
N GLY A 199 -70.19 11.15 -12.21
CA GLY A 199 -70.09 9.86 -12.91
C GLY A 199 -68.71 9.57 -13.51
N VAL A 200 -67.69 10.36 -13.17
CA VAL A 200 -66.33 10.27 -13.71
C VAL A 200 -65.30 10.07 -12.58
N ILE A 201 -64.19 9.43 -12.92
CA ILE A 201 -63.04 9.30 -12.01
C ILE A 201 -62.25 10.60 -12.10
N GLU A 202 -62.16 11.31 -10.97
CA GLU A 202 -61.33 12.49 -10.83
C GLU A 202 -60.23 12.23 -9.82
N GLY A 203 -59.07 12.85 -10.01
CA GLY A 203 -57.94 12.64 -9.14
C GLY A 203 -56.68 13.30 -9.66
N LYS A 204 -55.56 12.95 -9.04
CA LYS A 204 -54.23 13.34 -9.50
C LYS A 204 -53.19 12.30 -9.16
N VAL A 205 -52.16 12.22 -9.99
CA VAL A 205 -50.94 11.48 -9.67
C VAL A 205 -50.04 12.40 -8.86
N VAL A 206 -49.57 11.93 -7.71
CA VAL A 206 -48.59 12.62 -6.87
C VAL A 206 -47.29 11.84 -6.92
N TRP A 207 -46.19 12.52 -7.23
CA TRP A 207 -44.86 11.94 -7.31
C TRP A 207 -43.95 12.52 -6.22
N ASP A 208 -43.16 11.65 -5.60
CA ASP A 208 -42.15 11.97 -4.61
C ASP A 208 -40.76 11.78 -5.22
N GLU A 209 -40.01 12.87 -5.38
CA GLU A 209 -38.68 12.85 -5.99
C GLU A 209 -37.68 12.07 -5.14
N ASP A 210 -37.77 12.16 -3.81
CA ASP A 210 -36.81 11.55 -2.88
C ASP A 210 -36.88 10.01 -2.89
N LEU A 211 -38.00 9.45 -3.34
CA LEU A 211 -38.24 8.01 -3.43
C LEU A 211 -38.06 7.46 -4.86
N CYS A 212 -37.80 8.31 -5.85
CA CYS A 212 -37.80 7.93 -7.24
C CYS A 212 -36.39 7.60 -7.76
N ASP A 213 -36.11 6.31 -7.96
CA ASP A 213 -34.85 5.86 -8.57
C ASP A 213 -34.76 6.07 -10.10
N ALA A 214 -35.82 6.62 -10.70
CA ALA A 214 -36.01 6.77 -12.14
C ALA A 214 -35.80 5.46 -12.93
N CYS A 215 -36.27 4.33 -12.37
CA CYS A 215 -36.16 2.99 -12.98
C CYS A 215 -37.09 2.76 -14.19
N GLN A 216 -37.98 3.71 -14.49
CA GLN A 216 -38.94 3.70 -15.60
C GLN A 216 -40.01 2.60 -15.58
N VAL A 217 -40.12 1.80 -14.51
CA VAL A 217 -41.17 0.77 -14.38
C VAL A 217 -42.59 1.33 -14.51
N CYS A 218 -42.84 2.54 -13.99
CA CYS A 218 -44.15 3.21 -14.13
C CYS A 218 -44.46 3.68 -15.56
N VAL A 219 -43.44 3.94 -16.38
CA VAL A 219 -43.58 4.32 -17.80
C VAL A 219 -44.04 3.10 -18.57
N GLU A 220 -43.31 1.99 -18.45
CA GLU A 220 -43.61 0.72 -19.13
C GLU A 220 -44.94 0.10 -18.66
N ALA A 221 -45.31 0.30 -17.39
CA ALA A 221 -46.55 -0.22 -16.84
C ALA A 221 -47.78 0.62 -17.18
N CYS A 222 -47.62 1.82 -17.77
CA CYS A 222 -48.73 2.72 -18.08
C CYS A 222 -49.41 2.30 -19.40
N PRO A 223 -50.67 1.81 -19.38
CA PRO A 223 -51.33 1.34 -20.60
C PRO A 223 -51.64 2.45 -21.62
N GLU A 224 -51.69 3.70 -21.14
CA GLU A 224 -51.99 4.88 -21.95
C GLU A 224 -50.73 5.67 -22.37
N GLU A 225 -49.54 5.17 -22.01
CA GLU A 225 -48.26 5.84 -22.28
C GLU A 225 -48.24 7.30 -21.79
N ALA A 226 -48.91 7.56 -20.66
CA ALA A 226 -49.15 8.89 -20.13
C ALA A 226 -48.01 9.41 -19.22
N ILE A 227 -47.02 8.57 -18.90
CA ILE A 227 -45.97 8.91 -17.93
C ILE A 227 -44.63 9.04 -18.66
N THR A 228 -43.88 10.10 -18.38
CA THR A 228 -42.50 10.28 -18.85
C THR A 228 -41.57 10.48 -17.66
N VAL A 229 -40.45 9.76 -17.66
CA VAL A 229 -39.40 9.87 -16.64
C VAL A 229 -38.05 10.06 -17.33
N VAL A 230 -37.46 11.26 -17.16
CA VAL A 230 -36.15 11.61 -17.71
C VAL A 230 -35.17 11.76 -16.57
N ARG A 231 -34.09 10.97 -16.58
CA ARG A 231 -32.97 11.11 -15.65
C ARG A 231 -31.78 11.71 -16.38
N THR A 232 -31.33 12.87 -15.94
CA THR A 232 -30.06 13.47 -16.38
C THR A 232 -29.00 13.22 -15.32
N VAL A 233 -27.83 12.73 -15.72
CA VAL A 233 -26.74 12.41 -14.81
C VAL A 233 -25.49 13.20 -15.20
N GLU A 234 -24.95 13.95 -14.24
CA GLU A 234 -23.59 14.51 -14.33
C GLU A 234 -22.63 13.59 -13.57
N SER A 235 -21.74 12.93 -14.30
CA SER A 235 -20.63 12.20 -13.70
C SER A 235 -19.48 13.17 -13.41
N LYS A 236 -19.07 13.24 -12.15
CA LYS A 236 -17.87 13.96 -11.71
C LYS A 236 -16.92 12.99 -11.05
N LYS A 237 -15.62 13.29 -11.13
CA LYS A 237 -14.59 12.58 -10.38
C LYS A 237 -14.96 12.64 -8.89
N LEU A 238 -15.03 11.48 -8.21
CA LEU A 238 -15.36 11.38 -6.77
C LEU A 238 -14.55 12.39 -5.96
N PRO A 239 -15.04 13.08 -4.94
CA PRO A 239 -14.20 14.00 -4.16
C PRO A 239 -13.08 13.26 -3.42
N GLY A 240 -12.11 13.98 -2.85
CA GLY A 240 -11.03 13.40 -2.06
C GLY A 240 -9.69 13.29 -2.77
N LYS A 241 -8.73 12.59 -2.18
CA LYS A 241 -7.35 12.50 -2.68
C LYS A 241 -6.77 11.11 -2.45
N VAL A 242 -5.95 10.68 -3.41
CA VAL A 242 -5.09 9.50 -3.26
C VAL A 242 -3.67 10.00 -3.05
N THR A 243 -3.00 9.55 -1.99
CA THR A 243 -1.61 9.92 -1.69
C THR A 243 -0.75 8.69 -1.41
N ILE A 244 0.57 8.88 -1.47
CA ILE A 244 1.55 7.82 -1.22
C ILE A 244 2.27 8.13 0.08
N ILE A 245 2.23 7.18 1.01
CA ILE A 245 3.00 7.23 2.25
C ILE A 245 4.44 6.88 1.92
N SER A 246 5.28 7.91 1.77
CA SER A 246 6.64 7.77 1.23
C SER A 246 7.57 6.91 2.10
N GLU A 247 7.28 6.80 3.40
CA GLU A 247 8.07 5.98 4.33
C GLU A 247 7.80 4.48 4.25
N ASP A 248 6.62 4.09 3.76
CA ASP A 248 6.22 2.69 3.60
C ASP A 248 6.38 2.19 2.16
N CYS A 249 6.39 3.12 1.19
CA CYS A 249 6.56 2.82 -0.23
C CYS A 249 7.94 2.23 -0.53
N CYS A 250 7.96 1.06 -1.14
CA CYS A 250 9.19 0.36 -1.51
C CYS A 250 9.54 0.46 -3.01
N THR A 251 8.82 1.29 -3.78
CA THR A 251 9.01 1.48 -5.24
C THR A 251 8.78 0.21 -6.09
N CYS A 252 7.95 -0.73 -5.64
CA CYS A 252 7.70 -2.01 -6.33
C CYS A 252 6.90 -1.90 -7.65
N THR A 253 6.29 -0.76 -7.99
CA THR A 253 5.53 -0.53 -9.26
C THR A 253 4.18 -1.25 -9.39
N TRP A 254 3.69 -1.96 -8.38
CA TRP A 254 2.33 -2.54 -8.42
C TRP A 254 1.26 -1.49 -8.74
N CYS A 255 1.32 -0.34 -8.09
CA CYS A 255 0.36 0.75 -8.29
C CYS A 255 0.44 1.36 -9.71
N SER A 256 1.64 1.55 -10.28
CA SER A 256 1.75 2.10 -11.65
C SER A 256 1.36 1.12 -12.72
N LYS A 257 1.72 -0.16 -12.59
CA LYS A 257 1.40 -1.21 -13.57
C LYS A 257 -0.09 -1.54 -13.63
N ASN A 258 -0.81 -1.37 -12.52
CA ASN A 258 -2.24 -1.65 -12.44
C ASN A 258 -3.10 -0.38 -12.49
N CYS A 259 -2.52 0.81 -12.68
CA CYS A 259 -3.30 2.03 -12.82
C CYS A 259 -3.94 2.08 -14.22
N PRO A 260 -5.27 2.00 -14.35
CA PRO A 260 -5.94 2.00 -15.66
C PRO A 260 -5.76 3.32 -16.43
N GLU A 261 -5.53 4.41 -15.70
CA GLU A 261 -5.38 5.76 -16.25
C GLU A 261 -3.92 6.18 -16.43
N GLU A 262 -2.96 5.29 -16.12
CA GLU A 262 -1.52 5.58 -16.15
C GLU A 262 -1.16 6.84 -15.33
N ALA A 263 -1.90 7.09 -14.25
CA ALA A 263 -1.75 8.28 -13.41
C ALA A 263 -0.56 8.20 -12.46
N ILE A 264 0.03 7.01 -12.26
CA ILE A 264 1.06 6.78 -11.26
C ILE A 264 2.40 6.53 -11.93
N THR A 265 3.41 7.31 -11.57
CA THR A 265 4.80 7.12 -12.01
C THR A 265 5.64 6.60 -10.84
N VAL A 266 6.41 5.54 -11.06
CA VAL A 266 7.30 4.96 -10.06
C VAL A 266 8.68 4.74 -10.65
N GLU A 267 9.71 5.23 -9.97
CA GLU A 267 11.11 4.99 -10.33
C GLU A 267 11.79 4.23 -9.18
N LYS A 268 12.37 3.08 -9.52
CA LYS A 268 12.95 2.15 -8.54
C LYS A 268 14.24 2.70 -7.94
N ILE A 269 14.47 2.36 -6.67
CA ILE A 269 15.72 2.66 -5.96
C ILE A 269 16.91 1.93 -6.61
N PHE A 270 16.70 0.68 -7.02
CA PHE A 270 17.74 -0.19 -7.55
C PHE A 270 17.42 -0.58 -8.99
N GLU A 271 18.47 -0.59 -9.81
CA GLU A 271 18.45 -1.16 -11.15
C GLU A 271 19.23 -2.47 -11.16
N GLY A 272 18.86 -3.40 -12.03
CA GLY A 272 19.52 -4.68 -12.20
C GLY A 272 18.54 -5.83 -12.35
N ASP A 273 19.01 -7.03 -12.05
CA ASP A 273 18.32 -8.27 -12.37
C ASP A 273 18.35 -9.25 -11.19
N ILE A 274 17.35 -10.12 -11.16
CA ILE A 274 17.25 -11.23 -10.23
C ILE A 274 16.83 -12.48 -11.00
N SER A 275 17.39 -13.63 -10.64
CA SER A 275 17.06 -14.92 -11.25
C SER A 275 17.02 -16.03 -10.20
N ALA A 276 16.28 -17.10 -10.51
CA ALA A 276 16.18 -18.27 -9.66
C ALA A 276 16.41 -19.57 -10.45
N ALA A 277 17.32 -20.41 -9.97
CA ALA A 277 17.54 -21.78 -10.39
C ALA A 277 16.49 -22.70 -9.75
N VAL A 278 15.23 -22.58 -10.22
CA VAL A 278 14.04 -23.22 -9.63
C VAL A 278 14.12 -24.75 -9.59
N GLU A 279 14.92 -25.35 -10.46
CA GLU A 279 15.22 -26.77 -10.49
C GLU A 279 15.92 -27.25 -9.21
N LYS A 280 16.74 -26.38 -8.58
CA LYS A 280 17.42 -26.67 -7.31
C LYS A 280 16.52 -26.45 -6.09
N CYS A 281 15.34 -25.83 -6.26
CA CYS A 281 14.43 -25.53 -5.17
C CYS A 281 13.84 -26.83 -4.57
N PRO A 282 13.89 -27.01 -3.24
CA PRO A 282 13.15 -28.08 -2.57
C PRO A 282 11.66 -28.03 -2.92
N ALA A 283 11.03 -29.21 -3.00
CA ALA A 283 9.62 -29.31 -3.40
C ALA A 283 8.72 -28.49 -2.46
N GLY A 284 7.92 -27.59 -3.02
CA GLY A 284 6.95 -26.77 -2.28
C GLY A 284 7.56 -25.73 -1.32
N CYS A 285 8.85 -25.41 -1.43
CA CYS A 285 9.48 -24.38 -0.61
C CYS A 285 9.03 -22.98 -1.05
N ASP A 286 8.50 -22.19 -0.10
CA ASP A 286 7.89 -20.88 -0.29
C ASP A 286 8.52 -19.77 0.57
N ILE A 287 9.64 -20.03 1.26
CA ILE A 287 10.29 -19.06 2.16
C ILE A 287 10.58 -17.72 1.46
N CYS A 288 11.00 -17.76 0.20
CA CYS A 288 11.27 -16.56 -0.60
C CYS A 288 10.00 -15.80 -1.03
N VAL A 289 8.86 -16.49 -1.13
CA VAL A 289 7.53 -15.91 -1.36
C VAL A 289 7.11 -15.14 -0.11
N GLU A 290 7.17 -15.80 1.06
CA GLU A 290 6.77 -15.20 2.35
C GLU A 290 7.61 -13.96 2.72
N VAL A 291 8.92 -13.99 2.47
CA VAL A 291 9.81 -12.88 2.86
C VAL A 291 9.77 -11.69 1.89
N CYS A 292 9.12 -11.82 0.73
CA CYS A 292 9.18 -10.80 -0.31
C CYS A 292 8.31 -9.58 0.07
N PRO A 293 8.88 -8.41 0.40
CA PRO A 293 8.09 -7.24 0.79
C PRO A 293 7.35 -6.59 -0.38
N CYS A 294 7.67 -7.00 -1.61
CA CYS A 294 7.06 -6.48 -2.83
C CYS A 294 6.02 -7.43 -3.42
N ASN A 295 5.78 -8.60 -2.83
CA ASN A 295 4.98 -9.67 -3.42
C ASN A 295 5.39 -10.02 -4.88
N ALA A 296 6.70 -9.92 -5.19
CA ALA A 296 7.22 -10.11 -6.54
C ALA A 296 7.53 -11.58 -6.87
N ILE A 297 7.55 -12.45 -5.85
CA ILE A 297 7.82 -13.89 -5.99
C ILE A 297 6.54 -14.63 -5.62
N HIS A 298 6.10 -15.57 -6.44
CA HIS A 298 4.87 -16.35 -6.22
C HIS A 298 5.09 -17.83 -6.51
N MET A 299 4.26 -18.68 -5.92
CA MET A 299 4.22 -20.12 -6.19
C MET A 299 3.36 -20.40 -7.42
N GLN A 300 3.85 -21.24 -8.33
CA GLN A 300 3.12 -21.74 -9.49
C GLN A 300 2.44 -23.08 -9.18
N ASP A 301 1.47 -23.48 -10.00
CA ASP A 301 0.73 -24.75 -9.85
C ASP A 301 1.62 -26.00 -9.86
N ASN A 302 2.81 -25.92 -10.48
CA ASN A 302 3.79 -26.99 -10.51
C ASN A 302 4.63 -27.13 -9.21
N GLY A 303 4.33 -26.32 -8.18
CA GLY A 303 5.05 -26.32 -6.91
C GLY A 303 6.45 -25.68 -6.96
N LYS A 304 6.74 -24.88 -8.01
CA LYS A 304 7.95 -24.07 -8.16
C LYS A 304 7.61 -22.59 -8.09
N ILE A 305 8.59 -21.79 -7.69
CA ILE A 305 8.44 -20.34 -7.62
C ILE A 305 8.70 -19.67 -8.97
N ALA A 306 8.12 -18.50 -9.19
CA ALA A 306 8.47 -17.60 -10.28
C ALA A 306 8.65 -16.17 -9.74
N ILE A 307 9.54 -15.41 -10.38
CA ILE A 307 9.84 -14.02 -10.00
C ILE A 307 9.34 -13.11 -11.12
N ASN A 308 8.51 -12.11 -10.77
CA ASN A 308 8.17 -11.02 -11.66
C ASN A 308 9.11 -9.83 -11.38
N SER A 309 10.08 -9.62 -12.25
CA SER A 309 11.08 -8.56 -12.13
C SER A 309 10.49 -7.15 -12.21
N ASP A 310 9.31 -6.98 -12.82
CA ASP A 310 8.61 -5.69 -12.84
C ASP A 310 8.25 -5.26 -11.42
N PHE A 311 7.88 -6.20 -10.55
CA PHE A 311 7.52 -5.89 -9.16
C PHE A 311 8.69 -5.92 -8.18
N CYS A 312 9.82 -6.49 -8.58
CA CYS A 312 10.99 -6.62 -7.71
C CYS A 312 11.70 -5.27 -7.52
N MET A 313 11.90 -4.85 -6.27
CA MET A 313 12.76 -3.71 -5.95
C MET A 313 14.24 -4.06 -5.76
N LEU A 314 14.63 -5.33 -5.94
CA LEU A 314 16.01 -5.81 -5.80
C LEU A 314 16.61 -5.62 -4.38
N CYS A 315 15.80 -5.79 -3.32
CA CYS A 315 16.27 -5.61 -1.93
C CYS A 315 17.19 -6.75 -1.43
N GLY A 316 16.99 -7.98 -1.91
CA GLY A 316 17.81 -9.15 -1.54
C GLY A 316 17.31 -9.96 -0.33
N ALA A 317 16.13 -9.65 0.22
CA ALA A 317 15.55 -10.44 1.33
C ALA A 317 15.39 -11.93 0.96
N CYS A 318 14.90 -12.23 -0.24
CA CYS A 318 14.77 -13.60 -0.75
C CYS A 318 16.10 -14.34 -0.89
N VAL A 319 17.16 -13.65 -1.34
CA VAL A 319 18.52 -14.23 -1.44
C VAL A 319 19.01 -14.65 -0.06
N ASN A 320 18.77 -13.81 0.95
CA ASN A 320 19.22 -14.07 2.31
C ASN A 320 18.41 -15.15 3.05
N ALA A 321 17.12 -15.31 2.71
CA ALA A 321 16.23 -16.27 3.33
C ALA A 321 16.25 -17.65 2.66
N CYS A 322 16.72 -17.74 1.41
CA CYS A 322 16.77 -19.00 0.69
C CYS A 322 17.76 -19.97 1.37
N PRO A 323 17.32 -21.18 1.76
CA PRO A 323 18.17 -22.14 2.46
C PRO A 323 19.12 -22.90 1.52
N GLY A 324 18.95 -22.76 0.21
CA GLY A 324 19.77 -23.45 -0.79
C GLY A 324 20.92 -22.60 -1.33
N GLU A 325 21.96 -23.26 -1.80
CA GLU A 325 23.14 -22.64 -2.40
C GLU A 325 22.90 -22.31 -3.88
N ASP A 326 23.24 -21.09 -4.27
CA ASP A 326 23.16 -20.59 -5.65
C ASP A 326 21.81 -20.84 -6.33
N ILE A 327 20.72 -20.72 -5.55
CA ILE A 327 19.36 -20.82 -6.06
C ILE A 327 18.90 -19.44 -6.54
N ILE A 328 18.94 -18.42 -5.69
CA ILE A 328 18.52 -17.07 -6.04
C ILE A 328 19.76 -16.21 -6.21
N VAL A 329 19.91 -15.62 -7.39
CA VAL A 329 21.02 -14.72 -7.73
C VAL A 329 20.47 -13.32 -8.00
N LEU A 330 21.02 -12.33 -7.30
CA LEU A 330 20.68 -10.92 -7.42
C LEU A 330 21.91 -10.13 -7.87
N LYS A 331 21.75 -9.30 -8.90
CA LYS A 331 22.78 -8.38 -9.35
C LYS A 331 22.18 -7.00 -9.54
N ARG A 332 22.72 -6.02 -8.82
CA ARG A 332 22.35 -4.61 -9.02
C ARG A 332 23.34 -3.97 -9.98
N THR A 333 22.86 -3.07 -10.84
CA THR A 333 23.64 -2.28 -11.79
C THR A 333 23.65 -0.80 -11.42
N GLY A 334 22.65 -0.34 -10.68
CA GLY A 334 22.49 1.06 -10.30
C GLY A 334 21.81 1.21 -8.94
N ILE A 335 22.12 2.32 -8.27
CA ILE A 335 21.43 2.78 -7.06
C ILE A 335 21.07 4.24 -7.28
N ARG A 336 19.79 4.55 -7.21
CA ARG A 336 19.27 5.88 -7.44
C ARG A 336 19.28 6.69 -6.15
N VAL A 337 20.09 7.74 -6.14
CA VAL A 337 20.28 8.60 -4.96
C VAL A 337 20.31 10.07 -5.34
N LYS A 338 19.96 10.92 -4.38
CA LYS A 338 20.06 12.38 -4.44
C LYS A 338 21.04 12.89 -3.38
N GLY A 339 21.71 13.99 -3.71
CA GLY A 339 22.74 14.60 -2.85
C GLY A 339 24.16 14.20 -3.25
N LYS A 340 25.13 14.63 -2.45
CA LYS A 340 26.55 14.43 -2.74
C LYS A 340 26.96 12.99 -2.42
N GLU A 341 27.47 12.26 -3.41
CA GLU A 341 28.13 10.97 -3.16
C GLU A 341 29.46 11.20 -2.42
N THR A 342 29.64 10.52 -1.29
CA THR A 342 30.87 10.57 -0.47
C THR A 342 31.75 9.35 -0.73
N ASP A 343 33.01 9.41 -0.30
CA ASP A 343 33.94 8.26 -0.37
C ASP A 343 33.39 7.04 0.39
N LEU A 344 32.71 7.27 1.52
CA LEU A 344 32.04 6.22 2.26
C LEU A 344 30.90 5.60 1.43
N PHE A 345 30.06 6.44 0.83
CA PHE A 345 28.99 5.95 -0.04
C PHE A 345 29.53 5.19 -1.25
N ALA A 346 30.63 5.62 -1.86
CA ALA A 346 31.24 4.92 -2.98
C ALA A 346 31.65 3.48 -2.60
N LYS A 347 32.25 3.29 -1.42
CA LYS A 347 32.57 1.94 -0.89
C LYS A 347 31.32 1.11 -0.61
N ILE A 348 30.28 1.71 -0.05
CA ILE A 348 29.01 1.04 0.20
C ILE A 348 28.33 0.64 -1.12
N LYS A 349 28.35 1.52 -2.11
CA LYS A 349 27.81 1.29 -3.45
C LYS A 349 28.52 0.12 -4.13
N GLU A 350 29.84 0.02 -4.03
CA GLU A 350 30.61 -1.12 -4.53
C GLU A 350 30.15 -2.44 -3.87
N LYS A 351 30.01 -2.47 -2.54
CA LYS A 351 29.50 -3.64 -1.80
C LYS A 351 28.08 -4.01 -2.24
N LEU A 352 27.18 -3.03 -2.37
CA LEU A 352 25.76 -3.25 -2.71
C LEU A 352 25.53 -3.68 -4.16
N LEU A 353 26.41 -3.28 -5.09
CA LEU A 353 26.38 -3.67 -6.51
C LEU A 353 27.06 -5.01 -6.78
N ALA A 354 27.84 -5.53 -5.83
CA ALA A 354 28.43 -6.86 -5.95
C ALA A 354 27.32 -7.93 -6.11
N PRO A 355 27.47 -8.87 -7.07
CA PRO A 355 26.51 -9.96 -7.23
C PRO A 355 26.36 -10.79 -5.96
N LYS A 356 25.13 -11.21 -5.68
CA LYS A 356 24.80 -12.05 -4.54
C LYS A 356 24.11 -13.32 -5.00
N ALA A 357 24.43 -14.40 -4.32
CA ALA A 357 23.74 -15.66 -4.47
C ALA A 357 23.31 -16.16 -3.09
N SER A 358 22.20 -16.91 -3.04
CA SER A 358 21.77 -17.57 -1.82
C SER A 358 22.84 -18.57 -1.36
N LYS A 359 23.03 -18.68 -0.05
CA LYS A 359 24.06 -19.57 0.53
C LYS A 359 23.40 -20.44 1.58
N VAL A 360 23.83 -21.70 1.65
CA VAL A 360 23.48 -22.57 2.78
C VAL A 360 24.07 -21.94 4.05
N ARG A 361 23.24 -21.77 5.06
CA ARG A 361 23.69 -21.32 6.38
C ARG A 361 23.69 -22.51 7.31
N GLU A 362 24.83 -22.77 7.92
CA GLU A 362 24.91 -23.73 9.02
C GLU A 362 24.06 -23.21 10.19
N ALA A 363 23.29 -24.11 10.80
CA ALA A 363 22.26 -23.79 11.78
C ALA A 363 22.83 -23.33 13.12
#